data_AF-A0A953R4A0-F1
#
_entry.id   AF-A0A953R4A0-F1
#
_cell.length_a   1.000
_cell.length_b   1.000
_cell.length_c   1.000
_cell.angle_alpha   90.00
_cell.angle_beta   90.00
_cell.angle_gamma   90.00
#
_symmetry.space_group_name_H-M   'P 1'
#
loop_
_entity.id
_entity.type
_entity.pdbx_description
1 polymer ?
#
loop_
_entity_poly.entity_id
_entity_poly.type
_entity_poly.pdbx_seq_one_letter_code
_entity_poly.pdbx_strand_id
1 'polypeptide(L)'
;MRALQRIFFAGIVAVASFTGTVAAQAVVVGTGYPDIDIAAVQTAVDRGGAVTLRGRFSFDNPPTRHGTLPDLMATILVSKEVTISGAWDEHGEMTTIDGGEIPFAVEARGAAVRIEKLRFVRPKLYGIFVDAVSGLTIESCTIENLEPLPVPGQSTGWRYGFGIYVATLLGLPNRERPGKPENISGKLSILNNQISVSGAADEGMGIFIVSVGDQENPVDVDIAGNTIRNTTQKGIHVRQIGGRARIERNIVTTNVLYAGPAPSYVNGILCACSGSYLIAQNLISVADPNGAGIRIKGCSIGGATERANITDNDVFMAAAEGAVLGVASAGIEIKGLARGTVVQRNRIRGRARVGLSVTPDRAGNPTGNTFDRNDQVHLISPLTEGGKQQ
;
A
#
# COMPACT_ATOMS: atom_id res chain seq x y z
N MET A 1 -38.29 45.15 12.88
CA MET A 1 -37.60 44.29 11.89
C MET A 1 -37.08 43.05 12.62
N ARG A 2 -37.77 41.92 12.47
CA ARG A 2 -37.43 40.60 13.04
C ARG A 2 -37.17 39.67 11.86
N ALA A 3 -36.02 39.03 11.78
CA ALA A 3 -35.75 37.89 10.89
C ALA A 3 -34.77 36.94 11.61
N LEU A 4 -35.26 35.87 12.24
CA LEU A 4 -35.56 34.52 11.70
C LEU A 4 -34.34 33.59 11.81
N GLN A 5 -34.11 33.06 13.02
CA GLN A 5 -33.27 31.89 13.27
C GLN A 5 -33.97 30.63 12.73
N ARG A 6 -33.37 29.98 11.73
CA ARG A 6 -33.75 28.63 11.29
C ARG A 6 -32.97 27.60 12.11
N ILE A 7 -33.63 27.01 13.09
CA ILE A 7 -33.15 25.84 13.83
C ILE A 7 -33.52 24.60 13.01
N PHE A 8 -32.52 23.94 12.43
CA PHE A 8 -32.70 22.61 11.83
C PHE A 8 -32.67 21.56 12.95
N PHE A 9 -33.81 20.91 13.17
CA PHE A 9 -33.92 19.74 14.05
C PHE A 9 -33.40 18.50 13.32
N ALA A 10 -32.31 17.90 13.80
CA ALA A 10 -31.93 16.54 13.45
C ALA A 10 -32.77 15.56 14.30
N GLY A 11 -33.83 15.02 13.72
CA GLY A 11 -34.70 14.04 14.38
C GLY A 11 -34.06 12.64 14.33
N ILE A 12 -33.71 12.10 15.50
CA ILE A 12 -33.39 10.68 15.68
C ILE A 12 -34.71 9.93 15.84
N VAL A 13 -35.09 9.11 14.85
CA VAL A 13 -36.25 8.21 14.95
C VAL A 13 -35.79 6.89 15.56
N ALA A 14 -36.37 6.53 16.71
CA ALA A 14 -36.15 5.25 17.38
C ALA A 14 -37.21 4.23 16.92
N VAL A 15 -36.76 3.08 16.38
CA VAL A 15 -37.63 1.96 15.96
C VAL A 15 -37.43 0.77 16.91
N ALA A 16 -38.53 0.07 17.17
CA ALA A 16 -38.67 -1.04 18.11
C ALA A 16 -37.72 -2.22 17.89
N SER A 17 -37.36 -2.88 18.99
CA SER A 17 -36.38 -3.97 19.11
C SER A 17 -36.97 -5.33 18.72
N PHE A 18 -36.51 -5.87 17.58
CA PHE A 18 -36.57 -7.30 17.28
C PHE A 18 -35.26 -7.97 17.71
N THR A 19 -35.36 -9.07 18.47
CA THR A 19 -34.22 -9.89 18.95
C THR A 19 -33.69 -10.85 17.88
N GLY A 20 -33.50 -10.34 16.66
CA GLY A 20 -32.53 -10.90 15.73
C GLY A 20 -31.31 -9.99 15.80
N THR A 21 -30.10 -10.55 15.82
CA THR A 21 -28.86 -9.78 15.63
C THR A 21 -28.82 -9.26 14.19
N VAL A 22 -29.71 -8.32 13.87
CA VAL A 22 -29.56 -7.48 12.69
C VAL A 22 -28.31 -6.67 12.96
N ALA A 23 -27.24 -6.95 12.21
CA ALA A 23 -26.01 -6.19 12.30
C ALA A 23 -26.36 -4.70 12.18
N ALA A 24 -25.91 -3.91 13.16
CA ALA A 24 -26.22 -2.48 13.19
C ALA A 24 -25.78 -1.85 11.86
N GLN A 25 -26.74 -1.29 11.12
CA GLN A 25 -26.46 -0.51 9.92
C GLN A 25 -26.53 0.97 10.30
N ALA A 26 -25.42 1.67 10.12
CA ALA A 26 -25.33 3.11 10.33
C ALA A 26 -25.13 3.80 8.98
N VAL A 27 -25.87 4.88 8.74
CA VAL A 27 -25.63 5.77 7.60
C VAL A 27 -25.16 7.10 8.17
N VAL A 28 -23.99 7.55 7.73
CA VAL A 28 -23.42 8.85 8.12
C VAL A 28 -23.39 9.73 6.87
N VAL A 29 -23.89 10.96 7.00
CA VAL A 29 -23.89 11.95 5.91
C VAL A 29 -22.87 13.01 6.26
N GLY A 30 -21.91 13.24 5.36
CA GLY A 30 -20.87 14.24 5.52
C GLY A 30 -21.45 15.65 5.50
N THR A 31 -21.00 16.46 6.45
CA THR A 31 -21.41 17.86 6.61
C THR A 31 -20.37 18.83 6.05
N GLY A 32 -19.13 18.35 5.83
CA GLY A 32 -17.99 19.17 5.45
C GLY A 32 -17.31 19.87 6.62
N TYR A 33 -17.80 19.68 7.85
CA TYR A 33 -17.23 20.27 9.06
C TYR A 33 -16.47 19.19 9.86
N PRO A 34 -15.16 19.34 10.10
CA PRO A 34 -14.34 18.26 10.61
C PRO A 34 -14.72 17.82 12.03
N ASP A 35 -15.12 18.73 12.90
CA ASP A 35 -15.56 18.39 14.26
C ASP A 35 -16.79 17.48 14.27
N ILE A 36 -17.72 17.70 13.35
CA ILE A 36 -18.98 16.94 13.25
C ILE A 36 -18.72 15.62 12.53
N ASP A 37 -18.02 15.69 11.40
CA ASP A 37 -17.77 14.55 10.52
C ASP A 37 -16.93 13.48 11.22
N ILE A 38 -15.82 13.86 11.85
CA ILE A 38 -14.95 12.93 12.57
C ILE A 38 -15.70 12.26 13.72
N ALA A 39 -16.46 13.03 14.52
CA ALA A 39 -17.20 12.50 15.65
C ALA A 39 -18.33 11.53 15.22
N ALA A 40 -19.05 11.87 14.14
CA ALA A 40 -20.13 11.04 13.62
C ALA A 40 -19.60 9.73 13.02
N VAL A 41 -18.52 9.80 12.23
CA VAL A 41 -17.88 8.60 11.66
C VAL A 41 -17.31 7.72 12.76
N GLN A 42 -16.59 8.28 13.74
CA GLN A 42 -16.04 7.50 14.85
C GLN A 42 -17.15 6.81 15.64
N THR A 43 -18.24 7.51 15.95
CA THR A 43 -19.39 6.93 16.68
C THR A 43 -20.01 5.76 15.92
N ALA A 44 -20.12 5.85 14.59
CA ALA A 44 -20.63 4.76 13.77
C ALA A 44 -19.67 3.56 13.73
N VAL A 45 -18.37 3.81 13.54
CA VAL A 45 -17.32 2.79 13.54
C VAL A 45 -17.23 2.08 14.90
N ASP A 46 -17.36 2.81 16.01
CA ASP A 46 -17.34 2.26 17.37
C ASP A 46 -18.50 1.29 17.63
N ARG A 47 -19.60 1.39 16.89
CA ARG A 47 -20.73 0.44 16.97
C ARG A 47 -20.45 -0.86 16.22
N GLY A 48 -19.48 -0.87 15.30
CA GLY A 48 -19.19 -2.00 14.41
C GLY A 48 -20.28 -2.22 13.35
N GLY A 49 -20.33 -3.42 12.77
CA GLY A 49 -21.37 -3.78 11.80
C GLY A 49 -21.13 -3.12 10.43
N ALA A 50 -22.17 -2.52 9.84
CA ALA A 50 -22.09 -1.90 8.52
C ALA A 50 -22.26 -0.37 8.63
N VAL A 51 -21.26 0.38 8.18
CA VAL A 51 -21.24 1.84 8.15
C VAL A 51 -21.21 2.31 6.70
N THR A 52 -22.28 2.97 6.26
CA THR A 52 -22.34 3.61 4.93
C THR A 52 -22.13 5.11 5.07
N LEU A 53 -21.07 5.61 4.45
CA LEU A 53 -20.75 7.03 4.36
C LEU A 53 -21.38 7.61 3.07
N ARG A 54 -21.92 8.83 3.16
CA ARG A 54 -22.55 9.55 2.04
C ARG A 54 -22.10 11.00 1.99
N GLY A 55 -21.82 11.49 0.79
CA GLY A 55 -21.48 12.90 0.55
C GLY A 55 -20.00 13.21 0.75
N ARG A 56 -19.69 14.39 1.27
CA ARG A 56 -18.32 14.87 1.46
C ARG A 56 -18.03 15.10 2.93
N PHE A 57 -16.95 14.49 3.41
CA PHE A 57 -16.44 14.59 4.76
C PHE A 57 -15.17 15.44 4.76
N SER A 58 -14.97 16.25 5.79
CA SER A 58 -13.69 16.90 6.06
C SER A 58 -13.04 16.27 7.28
N PHE A 59 -11.79 15.82 7.16
CA PHE A 59 -10.97 15.27 8.23
C PHE A 59 -9.79 16.19 8.56
N ASP A 60 -9.89 17.49 8.21
CA ASP A 60 -8.86 18.52 8.41
C ASP A 60 -8.69 19.01 9.85
N ASN A 61 -8.82 18.11 10.83
CA ASN A 61 -8.41 18.33 12.20
C ASN A 61 -7.17 17.48 12.52
N PRO A 62 -6.31 17.94 13.46
CA PRO A 62 -5.26 17.09 14.00
C PRO A 62 -5.83 15.77 14.52
N PRO A 63 -5.14 14.63 14.31
CA PRO A 63 -5.60 13.37 14.84
C PRO A 63 -5.61 13.41 16.38
N THR A 64 -6.67 12.85 16.97
CA THR A 64 -6.88 12.86 18.44
C THR A 64 -7.03 11.46 19.04
N ARG A 65 -7.02 10.43 18.20
CA ARG A 65 -7.23 9.04 18.64
C ARG A 65 -5.88 8.34 18.81
N HIS A 66 -5.66 7.84 20.01
CA HIS A 66 -4.48 7.05 20.34
C HIS A 66 -4.71 5.59 19.97
N GLY A 67 -3.87 5.09 19.08
CA GLY A 67 -3.73 3.66 18.85
C GLY A 67 -2.90 2.96 19.93
N THR A 68 -2.72 1.66 19.77
CA THR A 68 -1.86 0.82 20.60
C THR A 68 -0.39 0.96 20.23
N LEU A 69 -0.08 1.35 18.99
CA LEU A 69 1.28 1.70 18.61
C LEU A 69 1.68 3.05 19.23
N PRO A 70 2.85 3.14 19.91
CA PRO A 70 3.37 4.42 20.36
C PRO A 70 3.44 5.41 19.20
N ASP A 71 3.03 6.64 19.46
CA ASP A 71 3.02 7.76 18.50
C ASP A 71 2.03 7.64 17.33
N LEU A 72 1.23 6.56 17.25
CA LEU A 72 0.16 6.46 16.23
C LEU A 72 -1.06 7.29 16.65
N MET A 73 -1.22 8.45 16.02
CA MET A 73 -2.39 9.31 16.14
C MET A 73 -3.28 9.15 14.90
N ALA A 74 -4.52 8.68 15.10
CA ALA A 74 -5.49 8.49 14.01
C ALA A 74 -6.60 9.55 14.01
N THR A 75 -7.16 9.82 12.84
CA THR A 75 -8.41 10.58 12.72
C THR A 75 -9.60 9.71 13.12
N ILE A 76 -9.72 8.52 12.48
CA ILE A 76 -10.69 7.49 12.86
C ILE A 76 -9.94 6.20 13.23
N LEU A 77 -10.21 5.68 14.42
CA LEU A 77 -9.66 4.41 14.90
C LEU A 77 -10.70 3.30 14.72
N VAL A 78 -10.34 2.26 13.96
CA VAL A 78 -11.16 1.07 13.73
C VAL A 78 -10.65 -0.06 14.63
N SER A 79 -11.38 -0.37 15.70
CA SER A 79 -10.93 -1.30 16.75
C SER A 79 -11.68 -2.63 16.82
N LYS A 80 -12.63 -2.87 15.91
CA LYS A 80 -13.47 -4.07 15.88
C LYS A 80 -13.95 -4.38 14.46
N GLU A 81 -14.70 -5.47 14.32
CA GLU A 81 -15.29 -5.88 13.05
C GLU A 81 -16.24 -4.81 12.50
N VAL A 82 -15.94 -4.31 11.31
CA VAL A 82 -16.75 -3.30 10.63
C VAL A 82 -16.56 -3.36 9.11
N THR A 83 -17.64 -3.12 8.39
CA THR A 83 -17.61 -2.79 6.96
C THR A 83 -17.90 -1.30 6.81
N ILE A 84 -16.94 -0.53 6.31
CA ILE A 84 -17.07 0.90 6.00
C ILE A 84 -17.16 1.02 4.49
N SER A 85 -18.29 1.51 3.98
CA SER A 85 -18.51 1.69 2.55
C SER A 85 -18.89 3.12 2.21
N GLY A 86 -18.37 3.64 1.10
CA GLY A 86 -18.91 4.84 0.47
C GLY A 86 -20.07 4.52 -0.46
N ALA A 87 -20.93 5.51 -0.67
CA ALA A 87 -21.96 5.48 -1.71
C ALA A 87 -21.58 6.38 -2.89
N TRP A 88 -22.10 6.04 -4.07
CA TRP A 88 -22.17 6.96 -5.21
C TRP A 88 -23.42 7.84 -5.05
N ASP A 89 -23.30 9.12 -5.36
CA ASP A 89 -24.45 10.04 -5.39
C ASP A 89 -25.17 10.02 -6.76
N GLU A 90 -26.19 10.86 -6.89
CA GLU A 90 -27.00 10.96 -8.13
C GLU A 90 -26.21 11.50 -9.33
N HIS A 91 -25.05 12.14 -9.10
CA HIS A 91 -24.16 12.64 -10.14
C HIS A 91 -23.05 11.64 -10.49
N GLY A 92 -23.00 10.49 -9.81
CA GLY A 92 -21.92 9.53 -9.97
C GLY A 92 -20.63 9.97 -9.29
N GLU A 93 -20.70 10.83 -8.27
CA GLU A 93 -19.56 11.14 -7.41
C GLU A 93 -19.47 10.14 -6.26
N MET A 94 -18.27 9.62 -6.03
CA MET A 94 -17.98 8.72 -4.91
C MET A 94 -17.89 9.51 -3.61
N THR A 95 -18.38 8.92 -2.51
CA THR A 95 -18.23 9.49 -1.17
C THR A 95 -16.77 9.87 -0.88
N THR A 96 -16.57 11.13 -0.55
CA THR A 96 -15.25 11.77 -0.49
C THR A 96 -14.89 12.13 0.94
N ILE A 97 -13.66 11.81 1.34
CA ILE A 97 -13.02 12.24 2.59
C ILE A 97 -11.85 13.14 2.21
N ASP A 98 -11.91 14.40 2.62
CA ASP A 98 -10.89 15.41 2.36
C ASP A 98 -10.00 15.62 3.60
N GLY A 99 -8.70 15.50 3.42
CA GLY A 99 -7.72 15.69 4.50
C GLY A 99 -7.56 14.49 5.43
N GLY A 100 -7.05 14.76 6.63
CA GLY A 100 -6.68 13.77 7.64
C GLY A 100 -5.23 13.30 7.51
N GLU A 101 -4.53 13.24 8.64
CA GLU A 101 -3.16 12.69 8.67
C GLU A 101 -3.17 11.18 8.41
N ILE A 102 -4.08 10.50 9.11
CA ILE A 102 -4.39 9.07 8.96
C ILE A 102 -5.92 8.95 9.02
N PRO A 103 -6.63 9.07 7.88
CA PRO A 103 -8.08 9.05 7.86
C PRO A 103 -8.68 7.83 8.55
N PHE A 104 -8.14 6.64 8.27
CA PHE A 104 -8.45 5.40 8.99
C PHE A 104 -7.18 4.70 9.45
N ALA A 105 -7.12 4.39 10.75
CA ALA A 105 -6.17 3.44 11.33
C ALA A 105 -6.92 2.20 11.81
N VAL A 106 -6.50 1.02 11.36
CA VAL A 106 -7.13 -0.26 11.72
C VAL A 106 -6.30 -0.99 12.76
N GLU A 107 -6.87 -1.10 13.97
CA GLU A 107 -6.34 -1.82 15.12
C GLU A 107 -7.40 -2.80 15.67
N ALA A 108 -7.92 -3.64 14.79
CA ALA A 108 -9.02 -4.56 15.06
C ALA A 108 -8.49 -6.00 15.20
N ARG A 109 -7.62 -6.23 16.19
CA ARG A 109 -6.98 -7.55 16.41
C ARG A 109 -8.05 -8.65 16.50
N GLY A 110 -7.87 -9.72 15.72
CA GLY A 110 -8.79 -10.86 15.70
C GLY A 110 -10.11 -10.62 14.96
N ALA A 111 -10.36 -9.41 14.45
CA ALA A 111 -11.56 -9.08 13.71
C ALA A 111 -11.28 -8.90 12.21
N ALA A 112 -12.31 -9.07 11.39
CA ALA A 112 -12.25 -8.76 9.96
C ALA A 112 -12.68 -7.30 9.71
N VAL A 113 -12.00 -6.60 8.82
CA VAL A 113 -12.34 -5.20 8.46
C VAL A 113 -12.44 -5.06 6.96
N ARG A 114 -13.49 -4.38 6.50
CA ARG A 114 -13.69 -4.04 5.09
C ARG A 114 -13.83 -2.54 4.92
N ILE A 115 -13.06 -1.96 4.00
CA ILE A 115 -13.13 -0.54 3.61
C ILE A 115 -13.30 -0.50 2.09
N GLU A 116 -14.39 0.07 1.60
CA GLU A 116 -14.67 0.05 0.16
C GLU A 116 -15.32 1.32 -0.38
N LYS A 117 -15.09 1.58 -1.68
CA LYS A 117 -15.80 2.62 -2.45
C LYS A 117 -15.71 4.02 -1.83
N LEU A 118 -14.54 4.35 -1.27
CA LEU A 118 -14.25 5.67 -0.70
C LEU A 118 -13.19 6.40 -1.52
N ARG A 119 -13.35 7.72 -1.63
CA ARG A 119 -12.38 8.62 -2.25
C ARG A 119 -11.69 9.44 -1.18
N PHE A 120 -10.39 9.21 -0.98
CA PHE A 120 -9.53 9.97 -0.08
C PHE A 120 -8.78 11.04 -0.89
N VAL A 121 -9.00 12.30 -0.52
CA VAL A 121 -8.39 13.46 -1.17
C VAL A 121 -7.43 14.11 -0.17
N ARG A 122 -6.17 14.28 -0.57
CA ARG A 122 -5.14 14.93 0.26
C ARG A 122 -4.96 14.33 1.66
N PRO A 123 -4.93 12.98 1.84
CA PRO A 123 -4.43 12.43 3.09
C PRO A 123 -2.97 12.82 3.27
N LYS A 124 -2.52 13.10 4.49
CA LYS A 124 -1.17 13.67 4.68
C LYS A 124 -0.08 12.61 4.83
N LEU A 125 -0.23 11.66 5.74
CA LEU A 125 0.79 10.64 5.98
C LEU A 125 0.44 9.29 5.35
N TYR A 126 -0.74 8.77 5.68
CA TYR A 126 -1.26 7.51 5.16
C TYR A 126 -2.67 7.71 4.62
N GLY A 127 -3.01 7.14 3.46
CA GLY A 127 -4.40 7.06 3.03
C GLY A 127 -5.20 6.11 3.93
N ILE A 128 -4.66 4.90 4.15
CA ILE A 128 -5.17 3.91 5.10
C ILE A 128 -3.99 3.26 5.81
N PHE A 129 -4.04 3.18 7.14
CA PHE A 129 -3.07 2.48 7.96
C PHE A 129 -3.70 1.25 8.65
N VAL A 130 -2.98 0.13 8.69
CA VAL A 130 -3.44 -1.12 9.31
C VAL A 130 -2.32 -1.72 10.17
N ASP A 131 -2.57 -1.84 11.47
CA ASP A 131 -1.65 -2.43 12.46
C ASP A 131 -2.12 -3.79 12.99
N ALA A 132 -3.42 -4.02 13.11
CA ALA A 132 -3.94 -5.30 13.60
C ALA A 132 -5.27 -5.69 12.95
N VAL A 133 -5.37 -6.91 12.43
CA VAL A 133 -6.56 -7.44 11.76
C VAL A 133 -6.45 -8.96 11.53
N SER A 134 -7.56 -9.70 11.51
CA SER A 134 -7.64 -11.13 11.14
C SER A 134 -8.45 -11.34 9.86
N GLY A 135 -8.23 -10.49 8.87
CA GLY A 135 -8.95 -10.45 7.60
C GLY A 135 -9.20 -9.02 7.15
N LEU A 136 -8.66 -8.63 6.00
CA LEU A 136 -8.74 -7.27 5.50
C LEU A 136 -9.24 -7.26 4.06
N THR A 137 -10.17 -6.37 3.75
CA THR A 137 -10.51 -6.02 2.38
C THR A 137 -10.49 -4.51 2.21
N ILE A 138 -9.59 -4.01 1.34
CA ILE A 138 -9.59 -2.62 0.88
C ILE A 138 -9.87 -2.65 -0.62
N GLU A 139 -11.07 -2.22 -1.03
CA GLU A 139 -11.56 -2.45 -2.38
C GLU A 139 -12.21 -1.23 -3.03
N SER A 140 -11.86 -0.99 -4.30
CA SER A 140 -12.48 0.08 -5.12
C SER A 140 -12.37 1.48 -4.49
N CYS A 141 -11.33 1.73 -3.70
CA CYS A 141 -11.05 3.04 -3.14
C CYS A 141 -10.21 3.87 -4.12
N THR A 142 -10.34 5.19 -4.04
CA THR A 142 -9.46 6.16 -4.71
C THR A 142 -8.68 6.92 -3.66
N ILE A 143 -7.36 7.02 -3.80
CA ILE A 143 -6.48 7.82 -2.94
C ILE A 143 -5.69 8.74 -3.85
N GLU A 144 -5.83 10.04 -3.67
CA GLU A 144 -5.20 11.02 -4.56
C GLU A 144 -4.66 12.25 -3.83
N ASN A 145 -3.65 12.88 -4.42
CA ASN A 145 -3.04 14.12 -3.94
C ASN A 145 -2.50 14.01 -2.51
N LEU A 146 -1.95 12.84 -2.17
CA LEU A 146 -1.35 12.59 -0.86
C LEU A 146 -0.32 13.69 -0.52
N GLU A 147 -0.42 14.30 0.67
CA GLU A 147 0.37 15.44 1.13
C GLU A 147 1.48 15.04 2.12
N PRO A 148 2.67 14.65 1.66
CA PRO A 148 3.64 13.90 2.46
C PRO A 148 4.11 14.68 3.70
N LEU A 149 4.16 14.02 4.86
CA LEU A 149 4.60 14.61 6.12
C LEU A 149 5.92 14.00 6.63
N PRO A 150 6.72 14.76 7.39
CA PRO A 150 7.80 14.16 8.16
C PRO A 150 7.23 13.20 9.19
N VAL A 151 7.82 12.00 9.29
CA VAL A 151 7.42 11.02 10.31
C VAL A 151 7.97 11.47 11.67
N PRO A 152 7.13 11.58 12.72
CA PRO A 152 7.60 11.90 14.06
C PRO A 152 8.74 10.98 14.51
N GLY A 153 9.78 11.55 15.12
CA GLY A 153 10.94 10.81 15.63
C GLY A 153 11.99 10.41 14.57
N GLN A 154 11.79 10.71 13.30
CA GLN A 154 12.82 10.58 12.26
C GLN A 154 13.65 11.86 12.16
N SER A 155 14.96 11.77 12.36
CA SER A 155 15.89 12.92 12.31
C SER A 155 16.24 13.37 10.88
N THR A 156 15.87 12.60 9.86
CA THR A 156 16.24 12.87 8.46
C THR A 156 15.47 14.05 7.86
N GLY A 157 14.34 14.45 8.46
CA GLY A 157 13.43 15.44 7.89
C GLY A 157 12.72 14.97 6.62
N TRP A 158 12.84 13.69 6.26
CA TRP A 158 12.23 13.12 5.07
C TRP A 158 10.71 13.11 5.20
N ARG A 159 10.04 13.46 4.10
CA ARG A 159 8.59 13.43 4.01
C ARG A 159 8.13 12.12 3.40
N TYR A 160 7.25 11.44 4.12
CA TYR A 160 6.72 10.14 3.77
C TYR A 160 5.27 10.27 3.32
N GLY A 161 4.89 9.40 2.40
CA GLY A 161 3.52 9.34 1.93
C GLY A 161 3.16 7.97 1.38
N PHE A 162 2.19 7.31 2.01
CA PHE A 162 1.77 5.97 1.61
C PHE A 162 0.27 5.93 1.29
N GLY A 163 -0.09 5.37 0.14
CA GLY A 163 -1.50 5.13 -0.17
C GLY A 163 -2.12 4.18 0.86
N ILE A 164 -1.64 2.95 0.89
CA ILE A 164 -2.07 1.93 1.87
C ILE A 164 -0.83 1.39 2.58
N TYR A 165 -0.82 1.44 3.90
CA TYR A 165 0.28 0.94 4.72
C TYR A 165 -0.23 -0.09 5.74
N VAL A 166 0.24 -1.33 5.59
CA VAL A 166 -0.09 -2.47 6.46
C VAL A 166 1.17 -2.89 7.20
N ALA A 167 1.27 -2.54 8.47
CA ALA A 167 2.47 -2.77 9.26
C ALA A 167 2.19 -2.76 10.75
N THR A 168 2.93 -3.58 11.47
CA THR A 168 2.82 -3.73 12.94
C THR A 168 3.76 -2.77 13.70
N LEU A 169 4.27 -1.76 12.99
CA LEU A 169 5.15 -0.70 13.51
C LEU A 169 5.19 0.50 12.56
N LEU A 170 5.52 1.67 13.10
CA LEU A 170 5.86 2.85 12.32
C LEU A 170 7.31 2.75 11.83
N GLY A 171 7.50 2.64 10.52
CA GLY A 171 8.81 2.50 9.87
C GLY A 171 9.20 1.06 9.52
N LEU A 172 10.50 0.82 9.28
CA LEU A 172 11.00 -0.50 8.89
C LEU A 172 11.38 -1.36 10.11
N PRO A 173 11.02 -2.66 10.12
CA PRO A 173 11.45 -3.56 11.18
C PRO A 173 12.99 -3.67 11.20
N ASN A 174 13.53 -3.74 12.41
CA ASN A 174 14.95 -3.99 12.66
C ASN A 174 15.09 -4.97 13.84
N ARG A 175 16.34 -5.32 14.22
CA ARG A 175 16.57 -6.30 15.29
C ARG A 175 16.02 -5.88 16.66
N GLU A 176 16.05 -4.58 16.95
CA GLU A 176 15.57 -4.00 18.22
C GLU A 176 14.06 -3.77 18.19
N ARG A 177 13.48 -3.61 17.00
CA ARG A 177 12.06 -3.37 16.74
C ARG A 177 11.56 -4.30 15.61
N PRO A 178 11.38 -5.60 15.87
CA PRO A 178 11.00 -6.57 14.84
C PRO A 178 9.56 -6.42 14.31
N GLY A 179 8.72 -5.65 15.02
CA GLY A 179 7.27 -5.63 14.81
C GLY A 179 6.56 -6.72 15.61
N LYS A 180 5.26 -6.86 15.36
CA LYS A 180 4.37 -7.87 15.96
C LYS A 180 3.57 -8.57 14.86
N PRO A 181 4.23 -9.32 13.95
CA PRO A 181 3.58 -9.89 12.77
C PRO A 181 2.32 -10.71 13.09
N GLU A 182 2.25 -11.31 14.28
CA GLU A 182 1.08 -12.04 14.81
C GLU A 182 -0.21 -11.19 14.89
N ASN A 183 -0.10 -9.85 14.90
CA ASN A 183 -1.25 -8.95 14.91
C ASN A 183 -2.04 -8.95 13.60
N ILE A 184 -1.42 -9.38 12.50
CA ILE A 184 -2.01 -9.34 11.16
C ILE A 184 -2.00 -10.75 10.58
N SER A 185 -3.18 -11.33 10.38
CA SER A 185 -3.32 -12.71 9.93
C SER A 185 -4.53 -12.90 9.01
N GLY A 186 -4.66 -14.11 8.47
CA GLY A 186 -5.76 -14.46 7.58
C GLY A 186 -5.61 -13.88 6.18
N LYS A 187 -6.72 -13.60 5.50
CA LYS A 187 -6.72 -13.11 4.12
C LYS A 187 -6.68 -11.58 4.08
N LEU A 188 -5.69 -11.01 3.39
CA LEU A 188 -5.61 -9.57 3.11
C LEU A 188 -5.84 -9.33 1.62
N SER A 189 -6.88 -8.56 1.27
CA SER A 189 -7.27 -8.28 -0.11
C SER A 189 -7.21 -6.78 -0.36
N ILE A 190 -6.32 -6.33 -1.24
CA ILE A 190 -6.21 -4.94 -1.69
C ILE A 190 -6.52 -4.92 -3.18
N LEU A 191 -7.77 -4.59 -3.53
CA LEU A 191 -8.36 -4.88 -4.83
C LEU A 191 -8.88 -3.63 -5.54
N ASN A 192 -8.57 -3.49 -6.83
CA ASN A 192 -9.20 -2.50 -7.70
C ASN A 192 -9.11 -1.04 -7.20
N ASN A 193 -8.07 -0.70 -6.43
CA ASN A 193 -7.89 0.64 -5.91
C ASN A 193 -7.16 1.52 -6.93
N GLN A 194 -7.47 2.82 -6.91
CA GLN A 194 -6.74 3.85 -7.65
C GLN A 194 -5.91 4.66 -6.66
N ILE A 195 -4.59 4.66 -6.80
CA ILE A 195 -3.69 5.33 -5.88
C ILE A 195 -2.77 6.25 -6.68
N SER A 196 -2.83 7.54 -6.37
CA SER A 196 -1.91 8.53 -6.89
C SER A 196 -1.16 9.18 -5.73
N VAL A 197 0.13 8.90 -5.66
CA VAL A 197 1.03 9.53 -4.68
C VAL A 197 1.63 10.78 -5.30
N SER A 198 0.77 11.71 -5.73
CA SER A 198 1.22 12.99 -6.27
C SER A 198 1.74 13.87 -5.13
N GLY A 199 3.03 14.20 -5.16
CA GLY A 199 3.62 15.12 -4.18
C GLY A 199 5.14 15.07 -4.17
N ALA A 200 5.76 16.06 -3.52
CA ALA A 200 7.21 16.12 -3.32
C ALA A 200 7.69 15.17 -2.19
N ALA A 201 7.10 13.96 -2.10
CA ALA A 201 7.46 12.97 -1.11
C ALA A 201 8.89 12.48 -1.38
N ASP A 202 9.73 12.48 -0.34
CA ASP A 202 11.02 11.81 -0.39
C ASP A 202 10.82 10.28 -0.45
N GLU A 203 9.77 9.80 0.23
CA GLU A 203 9.32 8.41 0.25
C GLU A 203 7.82 8.28 -0.09
N GLY A 204 7.47 8.45 -1.36
CA GLY A 204 6.11 8.24 -1.86
C GLY A 204 5.89 6.81 -2.34
N MET A 205 5.06 6.04 -1.65
CA MET A 205 4.76 4.63 -1.97
C MET A 205 3.27 4.37 -2.16
N GLY A 206 2.91 3.48 -3.09
CA GLY A 206 1.51 3.13 -3.34
C GLY A 206 0.94 2.22 -2.26
N ILE A 207 1.34 0.94 -2.29
CA ILE A 207 0.96 -0.08 -1.31
C ILE A 207 2.22 -0.58 -0.62
N PHE A 208 2.25 -0.55 0.71
CA PHE A 208 3.35 -1.08 1.50
C PHE A 208 2.83 -2.04 2.58
N ILE A 209 3.29 -3.30 2.54
CA ILE A 209 2.97 -4.34 3.50
C ILE A 209 4.28 -4.85 4.12
N VAL A 210 4.39 -4.81 5.45
CA VAL A 210 5.62 -5.24 6.13
C VAL A 210 5.37 -5.86 7.51
N SER A 211 6.09 -6.95 7.81
CA SER A 211 6.03 -7.64 9.09
C SER A 211 4.60 -8.08 9.44
N VAL A 212 4.04 -8.94 8.59
CA VAL A 212 2.68 -9.46 8.72
C VAL A 212 2.66 -10.98 8.66
N GLY A 213 1.87 -11.60 9.52
CA GLY A 213 1.77 -13.04 9.66
C GLY A 213 3.05 -13.71 10.15
N ASP A 214 2.91 -14.84 10.82
CA ASP A 214 4.01 -15.71 11.23
C ASP A 214 3.68 -17.18 10.95
N GLN A 215 4.41 -18.12 11.56
CA GLN A 215 4.18 -19.55 11.36
C GLN A 215 2.88 -20.04 11.99
N GLU A 216 2.43 -19.43 13.08
CA GLU A 216 1.21 -19.81 13.80
C GLU A 216 -0.02 -19.07 13.23
N ASN A 217 0.19 -17.86 12.72
CA ASN A 217 -0.82 -16.95 12.23
C ASN A 217 -0.48 -16.52 10.80
N PRO A 218 -0.55 -17.43 9.81
CA PRO A 218 -0.11 -17.12 8.47
C PRO A 218 -1.03 -16.10 7.77
N VAL A 219 -0.47 -15.43 6.78
CA VAL A 219 -1.19 -14.47 5.93
C VAL A 219 -1.27 -14.94 4.48
N ASP A 220 -2.42 -14.69 3.86
CA ASP A 220 -2.63 -14.83 2.41
C ASP A 220 -2.96 -13.46 1.82
N VAL A 221 -1.97 -12.84 1.17
CA VAL A 221 -2.08 -11.49 0.64
C VAL A 221 -2.43 -11.51 -0.84
N ASP A 222 -3.46 -10.77 -1.23
CA ASP A 222 -3.90 -10.59 -2.62
C ASP A 222 -3.92 -9.10 -2.97
N ILE A 223 -3.01 -8.67 -3.84
CA ILE A 223 -2.92 -7.30 -4.35
C ILE A 223 -3.23 -7.36 -5.83
N ALA A 224 -4.47 -7.03 -6.22
CA ALA A 224 -4.89 -7.24 -7.60
C ALA A 224 -5.75 -6.12 -8.20
N GLY A 225 -5.56 -5.87 -9.49
CA GLY A 225 -6.35 -4.89 -10.24
C GLY A 225 -6.13 -3.43 -9.85
N ASN A 226 -5.13 -3.13 -9.03
CA ASN A 226 -4.88 -1.77 -8.57
C ASN A 226 -4.19 -0.95 -9.66
N THR A 227 -4.52 0.34 -9.73
CA THR A 227 -3.82 1.33 -10.55
C THR A 227 -3.06 2.29 -9.64
N ILE A 228 -1.73 2.21 -9.65
CA ILE A 228 -0.83 2.98 -8.81
C ILE A 228 0.00 3.89 -9.70
N ARG A 229 -0.03 5.20 -9.43
CA ARG A 229 0.65 6.20 -10.26
C ARG A 229 1.42 7.20 -9.41
N ASN A 230 2.38 7.86 -10.05
CA ASN A 230 3.11 9.00 -9.53
C ASN A 230 3.93 8.72 -8.26
N THR A 231 4.21 7.46 -7.91
CA THR A 231 5.04 7.14 -6.74
C THR A 231 6.48 7.61 -6.96
N THR A 232 7.09 8.22 -5.94
CA THR A 232 8.49 8.66 -5.97
C THR A 232 9.47 7.57 -5.54
N GLN A 233 8.99 6.48 -4.93
CA GLN A 233 9.80 5.31 -4.61
C GLN A 233 9.21 4.00 -5.12
N LYS A 234 8.23 3.42 -4.41
CA LYS A 234 7.79 2.04 -4.65
C LYS A 234 6.31 2.02 -4.99
N GLY A 235 5.95 1.41 -6.11
CA GLY A 235 4.55 1.18 -6.44
C GLY A 235 3.90 0.23 -5.44
N ILE A 236 4.44 -1.00 -5.38
CA ILE A 236 4.05 -2.03 -4.43
C ILE A 236 5.30 -2.52 -3.70
N HIS A 237 5.26 -2.55 -2.38
CA HIS A 237 6.34 -3.05 -1.54
C HIS A 237 5.76 -4.09 -0.56
N VAL A 238 6.23 -5.33 -0.64
CA VAL A 238 5.85 -6.39 0.29
C VAL A 238 7.12 -6.96 0.91
N ARG A 239 7.17 -7.02 2.24
CA ARG A 239 8.38 -7.46 2.93
C ARG A 239 8.08 -8.26 4.19
N GLN A 240 8.83 -9.33 4.41
CA GLN A 240 8.80 -10.08 5.67
C GLN A 240 7.38 -10.54 6.01
N ILE A 241 6.84 -11.45 5.19
CA ILE A 241 5.51 -12.02 5.40
C ILE A 241 5.63 -13.47 5.89
N GLY A 242 4.87 -13.84 6.91
CA GLY A 242 4.68 -15.22 7.35
C GLY A 242 3.57 -15.88 6.52
N GLY A 243 3.86 -16.20 5.27
CA GLY A 243 2.84 -16.76 4.37
C GLY A 243 3.15 -16.48 2.90
N ARG A 244 2.10 -16.14 2.14
CA ARG A 244 2.21 -15.89 0.70
C ARG A 244 1.59 -14.57 0.28
N ALA A 245 2.11 -14.02 -0.80
CA ALA A 245 1.56 -12.85 -1.47
C ALA A 245 1.43 -13.08 -2.97
N ARG A 246 0.24 -12.74 -3.49
CA ARG A 246 -0.10 -12.71 -4.91
C ARG A 246 -0.29 -11.27 -5.34
N ILE A 247 0.47 -10.85 -6.35
CA ILE A 247 0.48 -9.50 -6.88
C ILE A 247 0.17 -9.59 -8.37
N GLU A 248 -1.08 -9.34 -8.74
CA GLU A 248 -1.58 -9.66 -10.08
C GLU A 248 -2.36 -8.53 -10.75
N ARG A 249 -2.17 -8.37 -12.07
CA ARG A 249 -3.02 -7.47 -12.88
C ARG A 249 -3.04 -6.03 -12.36
N ASN A 250 -1.95 -5.58 -11.72
CA ASN A 250 -1.81 -4.19 -11.29
C ASN A 250 -1.18 -3.36 -12.42
N ILE A 251 -1.56 -2.09 -12.49
CA ILE A 251 -0.91 -1.09 -13.33
C ILE A 251 -0.10 -0.19 -12.40
N VAL A 252 1.22 -0.22 -12.54
CA VAL A 252 2.14 0.55 -11.69
C VAL A 252 2.93 1.52 -12.57
N THR A 253 2.88 2.80 -12.26
CA THR A 253 3.69 3.83 -12.92
C THR A 253 4.41 4.66 -11.86
N THR A 254 5.74 4.58 -11.85
CA THR A 254 6.57 5.46 -11.02
C THR A 254 6.97 6.69 -11.82
N ASN A 255 7.02 7.85 -11.16
CA ASN A 255 7.46 9.09 -11.80
C ASN A 255 8.77 9.56 -11.20
N VAL A 256 9.64 10.09 -12.06
CA VAL A 256 10.87 10.77 -11.65
C VAL A 256 10.64 12.27 -11.76
N LEU A 257 9.79 12.81 -10.89
CA LEU A 257 9.85 14.25 -10.62
C LEU A 257 11.02 14.59 -9.67
N TYR A 258 11.83 13.60 -9.31
CA TYR A 258 12.95 13.79 -8.40
C TYR A 258 14.20 14.24 -9.14
N ALA A 259 14.63 15.47 -8.90
CA ALA A 259 15.80 16.11 -9.50
C ALA A 259 17.13 15.80 -8.77
N GLY A 260 17.15 14.84 -7.84
CA GLY A 260 18.32 14.48 -7.03
C GLY A 260 18.62 12.98 -7.05
N PRO A 261 19.70 12.52 -6.38
CA PRO A 261 19.89 11.10 -6.13
C PRO A 261 18.79 10.61 -5.19
N ALA A 262 17.89 9.76 -5.67
CA ALA A 262 16.82 9.21 -4.85
C ALA A 262 17.42 8.55 -3.59
N PRO A 263 16.89 8.83 -2.38
CA PRO A 263 17.44 8.31 -1.12
C PRO A 263 17.41 6.77 -1.06
N SER A 264 16.53 6.16 -1.84
CA SER A 264 16.51 4.73 -2.06
C SER A 264 16.14 4.38 -3.50
N TYR A 265 16.28 3.11 -3.85
CA TYR A 265 15.92 2.65 -5.19
C TYR A 265 14.42 2.79 -5.44
N VAL A 266 14.08 3.37 -6.59
CA VAL A 266 12.71 3.37 -7.12
C VAL A 266 12.39 1.99 -7.69
N ASN A 267 11.23 1.44 -7.34
CA ASN A 267 10.78 0.13 -7.84
C ASN A 267 9.32 0.20 -8.28
N GLY A 268 8.98 -0.51 -9.36
CA GLY A 268 7.58 -0.79 -9.64
C GLY A 268 7.01 -1.70 -8.54
N ILE A 269 7.55 -2.91 -8.45
CA ILE A 269 7.21 -3.89 -7.42
C ILE A 269 8.49 -4.35 -6.70
N LEU A 270 8.50 -4.29 -5.38
CA LEU A 270 9.56 -4.84 -4.54
C LEU A 270 8.99 -5.89 -3.59
N CYS A 271 9.47 -7.12 -3.69
CA CYS A 271 9.23 -8.16 -2.69
C CYS A 271 10.54 -8.51 -1.97
N ALA A 272 10.53 -8.56 -0.63
CA ALA A 272 11.75 -8.72 0.14
C ALA A 272 11.63 -9.59 1.40
N CYS A 273 12.74 -10.22 1.77
CA CYS A 273 12.88 -11.08 2.95
C CYS A 273 11.97 -12.32 2.90
N SER A 274 11.55 -12.87 4.05
CA SER A 274 10.67 -14.04 4.12
C SER A 274 9.35 -13.85 3.38
N GLY A 275 8.84 -14.94 2.83
CA GLY A 275 7.57 -15.02 2.13
C GLY A 275 7.67 -15.81 0.84
N SER A 276 6.52 -16.33 0.39
CA SER A 276 6.35 -16.84 -0.96
C SER A 276 5.62 -15.81 -1.82
N TYR A 277 6.14 -15.54 -3.01
CA TYR A 277 5.65 -14.44 -3.85
C TYR A 277 5.27 -14.94 -5.25
N LEU A 278 4.06 -14.61 -5.69
CA LEU A 278 3.63 -14.68 -7.08
C LEU A 278 3.43 -13.26 -7.60
N ILE A 279 4.18 -12.89 -8.65
CA ILE A 279 4.07 -11.59 -9.31
C ILE A 279 3.72 -11.86 -10.77
N ALA A 280 2.47 -11.64 -11.16
CA ALA A 280 2.02 -12.01 -12.50
C ALA A 280 1.11 -11.00 -13.19
N GLN A 281 1.20 -10.93 -14.52
CA GLN A 281 0.25 -10.15 -15.33
C GLN A 281 0.17 -8.66 -14.98
N ASN A 282 1.24 -8.09 -14.39
CA ASN A 282 1.28 -6.67 -14.06
C ASN A 282 1.80 -5.86 -15.26
N LEU A 283 1.30 -4.63 -15.41
CA LEU A 283 1.83 -3.62 -16.30
C LEU A 283 2.61 -2.60 -15.49
N ILE A 284 3.93 -2.55 -15.70
CA ILE A 284 4.84 -1.78 -14.85
C ILE A 284 5.62 -0.80 -15.72
N SER A 285 5.61 0.48 -15.35
CA SER A 285 6.42 1.53 -15.96
C SER A 285 7.26 2.21 -14.89
N VAL A 286 8.58 2.15 -15.03
CA VAL A 286 9.53 2.77 -14.09
C VAL A 286 10.44 3.73 -14.82
N ALA A 287 10.34 5.02 -14.49
CA ALA A 287 11.11 6.06 -15.16
C ALA A 287 12.49 6.32 -14.50
N ASP A 288 12.78 5.77 -13.33
CA ASP A 288 14.03 6.05 -12.60
C ASP A 288 15.25 5.38 -13.25
N PRO A 289 16.32 6.14 -13.58
CA PRO A 289 17.49 5.60 -14.25
C PRO A 289 18.30 4.64 -13.38
N ASN A 290 18.05 4.56 -12.08
CA ASN A 290 18.66 3.62 -11.13
C ASN A 290 17.60 2.70 -10.46
N GLY A 291 16.40 2.63 -11.05
CA GLY A 291 15.28 1.84 -10.53
C GLY A 291 15.16 0.45 -11.16
N ALA A 292 14.26 -0.35 -10.59
CA ALA A 292 13.89 -1.64 -11.16
C ALA A 292 12.39 -1.76 -11.41
N GLY A 293 11.99 -2.39 -12.51
CA GLY A 293 10.59 -2.73 -12.76
C GLY A 293 10.05 -3.64 -11.65
N ILE A 294 10.67 -4.81 -11.51
CA ILE A 294 10.41 -5.76 -10.43
C ILE A 294 11.72 -6.08 -9.72
N ARG A 295 11.72 -6.08 -8.38
CA ARG A 295 12.87 -6.48 -7.57
C ARG A 295 12.47 -7.53 -6.54
N ILE A 296 13.21 -8.63 -6.50
CA ILE A 296 13.18 -9.64 -5.44
C ILE A 296 14.45 -9.51 -4.62
N LYS A 297 14.33 -9.42 -3.29
CA LYS A 297 15.49 -9.23 -2.41
C LYS A 297 15.42 -10.11 -1.16
N GLY A 298 16.30 -11.08 -1.03
CA GLY A 298 16.50 -11.77 0.24
C GLY A 298 17.23 -10.89 1.26
N CYS A 299 16.91 -11.04 2.54
CA CYS A 299 17.43 -10.18 3.62
C CYS A 299 18.16 -10.99 4.69
N SER A 300 19.13 -10.37 5.35
CA SER A 300 19.75 -10.95 6.55
C SER A 300 18.82 -10.88 7.77
N ILE A 301 18.00 -9.83 7.87
CA ILE A 301 16.95 -9.65 8.88
C ILE A 301 15.61 -9.97 8.21
N GLY A 302 14.89 -10.94 8.74
CA GLY A 302 13.62 -11.42 8.20
C GLY A 302 13.74 -12.57 7.21
N GLY A 303 14.93 -13.15 7.01
CA GLY A 303 15.12 -14.39 6.26
C GLY A 303 15.23 -14.24 4.74
N ALA A 304 15.53 -15.37 4.10
CA ALA A 304 15.64 -15.49 2.64
C ALA A 304 14.27 -15.33 1.97
N THR A 305 14.26 -14.76 0.77
CA THR A 305 13.11 -14.89 -0.12
C THR A 305 13.22 -16.20 -0.85
N GLU A 306 12.23 -17.08 -0.70
CA GLU A 306 12.27 -18.42 -1.28
C GLU A 306 11.20 -18.60 -2.34
N ARG A 307 11.60 -19.11 -3.51
CA ARG A 307 10.71 -19.61 -4.56
C ARG A 307 9.70 -18.57 -5.05
N ALA A 308 10.13 -17.32 -5.22
CA ALA A 308 9.32 -16.32 -5.90
C ALA A 308 9.10 -16.72 -7.37
N ASN A 309 7.88 -16.53 -7.88
CA ASN A 309 7.52 -16.76 -9.28
C ASN A 309 7.09 -15.44 -9.93
N ILE A 310 7.84 -15.02 -10.95
CA ILE A 310 7.62 -13.76 -11.67
C ILE A 310 7.27 -14.11 -13.11
N THR A 311 6.01 -13.95 -13.49
CA THR A 311 5.53 -14.49 -14.76
C THR A 311 4.59 -13.58 -15.52
N ASP A 312 4.71 -13.57 -16.84
CA ASP A 312 3.71 -12.93 -17.72
C ASP A 312 3.50 -11.43 -17.42
N ASN A 313 4.51 -10.70 -16.93
CA ASN A 313 4.45 -9.25 -16.70
C ASN A 313 4.92 -8.45 -17.93
N ASP A 314 4.37 -7.25 -18.17
CA ASP A 314 4.91 -6.25 -19.12
C ASP A 314 5.61 -5.15 -18.34
N VAL A 315 6.94 -5.11 -18.44
CA VAL A 315 7.83 -4.18 -17.76
C VAL A 315 8.42 -3.21 -18.77
N PHE A 316 8.07 -1.94 -18.64
CA PHE A 316 8.63 -0.83 -19.41
C PHE A 316 9.54 0.03 -18.52
N MET A 317 10.82 0.04 -18.86
CA MET A 317 11.80 0.92 -18.22
C MET A 317 11.84 2.24 -19.01
N ALA A 318 11.30 3.30 -18.42
CA ALA A 318 11.00 4.57 -19.06
C ALA A 318 12.03 5.67 -18.72
N ALA A 319 13.27 5.30 -18.42
CA ALA A 319 14.31 6.28 -18.14
C ALA A 319 14.47 7.28 -19.28
N ALA A 320 14.59 8.56 -18.95
CA ALA A 320 14.70 9.65 -19.92
C ALA A 320 15.89 9.45 -20.88
N GLU A 321 15.75 9.95 -22.10
CA GLU A 321 16.86 9.98 -23.04
C GLU A 321 18.03 10.80 -22.47
N GLY A 322 19.26 10.34 -22.71
CA GLY A 322 20.47 10.94 -22.15
C GLY A 322 20.74 10.61 -20.67
N ALA A 323 19.79 10.03 -19.93
CA ALA A 323 20.01 9.72 -18.52
C ALA A 323 21.12 8.67 -18.33
N VAL A 324 21.98 8.90 -17.33
CA VAL A 324 23.02 7.95 -16.90
C VAL A 324 22.36 6.84 -16.10
N LEU A 325 22.39 5.61 -16.63
CA LEU A 325 21.74 4.47 -16.00
C LEU A 325 22.61 3.94 -14.85
N GLY A 326 22.03 3.88 -13.67
CA GLY A 326 22.71 3.46 -12.46
C GLY A 326 22.89 1.94 -12.35
N VAL A 327 23.66 1.51 -11.36
CA VAL A 327 23.99 0.08 -11.16
C VAL A 327 22.79 -0.78 -10.79
N ALA A 328 21.69 -0.17 -10.33
CA ALA A 328 20.46 -0.84 -9.96
C ALA A 328 19.37 -0.72 -11.05
N SER A 329 19.72 -0.18 -12.23
CA SER A 329 18.84 -0.06 -13.40
C SER A 329 18.57 -1.42 -14.03
N ALA A 330 17.39 -2.00 -13.79
CA ALA A 330 17.02 -3.32 -14.30
C ALA A 330 15.53 -3.43 -14.66
N GLY A 331 15.18 -4.23 -15.66
CA GLY A 331 13.79 -4.64 -15.85
C GLY A 331 13.31 -5.48 -14.65
N ILE A 332 13.96 -6.63 -14.43
CA ILE A 332 13.74 -7.51 -13.29
C ILE A 332 15.07 -7.82 -12.61
N GLU A 333 15.16 -7.58 -11.30
CA GLU A 333 16.36 -7.86 -10.50
C GLU A 333 16.09 -8.84 -9.35
N ILE A 334 16.99 -9.82 -9.19
CA ILE A 334 17.07 -10.72 -8.05
C ILE A 334 18.33 -10.38 -7.24
N LYS A 335 18.18 -10.17 -5.93
CA LYS A 335 19.25 -9.66 -5.09
C LYS A 335 19.34 -10.33 -3.71
N GLY A 336 20.54 -10.31 -3.14
CA GLY A 336 20.78 -10.75 -1.77
C GLY A 336 20.50 -12.23 -1.56
N LEU A 337 19.91 -12.61 -0.42
CA LEU A 337 19.62 -14.02 -0.09
C LEU A 337 18.38 -14.60 -0.81
N ALA A 338 18.06 -14.14 -2.02
CA ALA A 338 16.93 -14.67 -2.78
C ALA A 338 17.28 -16.02 -3.42
N ARG A 339 16.41 -17.02 -3.23
CA ARG A 339 16.68 -18.42 -3.60
C ARG A 339 15.55 -19.03 -4.41
N GLY A 340 15.89 -19.81 -5.42
CA GLY A 340 14.89 -20.59 -6.16
C GLY A 340 13.88 -19.74 -6.93
N THR A 341 14.20 -18.48 -7.23
CA THR A 341 13.29 -17.57 -7.93
C THR A 341 13.19 -17.98 -9.39
N VAL A 342 11.98 -18.08 -9.91
CA VAL A 342 11.69 -18.39 -11.32
C VAL A 342 11.14 -17.13 -11.97
N VAL A 343 11.76 -16.71 -13.07
CA VAL A 343 11.36 -15.54 -13.84
C VAL A 343 11.12 -15.98 -15.27
N GLN A 344 9.88 -15.94 -15.72
CA GLN A 344 9.51 -16.51 -17.01
C GLN A 344 8.44 -15.76 -17.77
N ARG A 345 8.48 -15.82 -19.11
CA ARG A 345 7.43 -15.23 -19.98
C ARG A 345 7.13 -13.74 -19.74
N ASN A 346 8.09 -12.99 -19.20
CA ASN A 346 7.93 -11.55 -19.04
C ASN A 346 8.34 -10.85 -20.34
N ARG A 347 7.66 -9.74 -20.64
CA ARG A 347 8.06 -8.79 -21.68
C ARG A 347 8.76 -7.62 -21.01
N ILE A 348 10.01 -7.39 -21.36
CA ILE A 348 10.85 -6.33 -20.78
C ILE A 348 11.34 -5.43 -21.90
N ARG A 349 11.06 -4.13 -21.79
CA ARG A 349 11.36 -3.16 -22.84
C ARG A 349 11.74 -1.79 -22.31
N GLY A 350 12.32 -0.97 -23.18
CA GLY A 350 12.68 0.41 -22.88
C GLY A 350 14.13 0.57 -22.43
N ARG A 351 14.45 1.66 -21.73
CA ARG A 351 15.81 2.07 -21.40
C ARG A 351 16.18 1.67 -19.97
N ALA A 352 16.90 0.56 -19.85
CA ALA A 352 17.55 0.12 -18.62
C ALA A 352 18.97 -0.36 -18.90
N ARG A 353 19.83 -0.38 -17.86
CA ARG A 353 21.17 -0.94 -17.98
C ARG A 353 21.11 -2.42 -18.36
N VAL A 354 20.20 -3.16 -17.73
CA VAL A 354 19.95 -4.59 -18.01
C VAL A 354 18.46 -4.92 -18.03
N GLY A 355 18.04 -5.90 -18.81
CA GLY A 355 16.68 -6.44 -18.69
C GLY A 355 16.52 -7.35 -17.49
N LEU A 356 17.43 -8.31 -17.33
CA LEU A 356 17.48 -9.25 -16.21
C LEU A 356 18.78 -9.12 -15.42
N SER A 357 18.70 -9.20 -14.10
CA SER A 357 19.84 -9.04 -13.20
C SER A 357 19.79 -10.01 -12.03
N VAL A 358 20.92 -10.64 -11.71
CA VAL A 358 21.16 -11.34 -10.45
C VAL A 358 22.35 -10.68 -9.80
N THR A 359 22.20 -10.10 -8.61
CA THR A 359 23.33 -9.41 -7.96
C THR A 359 23.50 -9.81 -6.51
N PRO A 360 24.75 -9.98 -6.05
CA PRO A 360 25.01 -10.07 -4.63
C PRO A 360 24.67 -8.75 -3.94
N ASP A 361 24.42 -8.82 -2.63
CA ASP A 361 24.37 -7.63 -1.79
C ASP A 361 24.93 -7.90 -0.39
N ARG A 362 24.78 -6.93 0.52
CA ARG A 362 25.28 -7.06 1.90
C ARG A 362 24.65 -8.22 2.68
N ALA A 363 23.47 -8.71 2.29
CA ALA A 363 22.82 -9.85 2.92
C ALA A 363 23.38 -11.18 2.40
N GLY A 364 23.85 -11.24 1.15
CA GLY A 364 24.51 -12.40 0.58
C GLY A 364 24.33 -12.56 -0.93
N ASN A 365 24.51 -13.80 -1.40
CA ASN A 365 24.46 -14.13 -2.82
C ASN A 365 23.13 -14.84 -3.17
N PRO A 366 22.47 -14.46 -4.27
CA PRO A 366 21.33 -15.21 -4.76
C PRO A 366 21.75 -16.59 -5.26
N THR A 367 20.91 -17.62 -5.08
CA THR A 367 21.23 -18.99 -5.52
C THR A 367 20.03 -19.73 -6.13
N GLY A 368 20.29 -20.62 -7.09
CA GLY A 368 19.27 -21.50 -7.68
C GLY A 368 18.14 -20.78 -8.43
N ASN A 369 18.40 -19.58 -8.96
CA ASN A 369 17.40 -18.81 -9.71
C ASN A 369 17.42 -19.18 -11.20
N THR A 370 16.26 -19.11 -11.84
CA THR A 370 16.05 -19.51 -13.25
C THR A 370 15.40 -18.38 -14.03
N PHE A 371 15.91 -18.12 -15.24
CA PHE A 371 15.29 -17.27 -16.25
C PHE A 371 14.89 -18.13 -17.46
N ASP A 372 13.61 -18.12 -17.84
CA ASP A 372 13.08 -18.94 -18.95
C ASP A 372 12.12 -18.12 -19.84
N ARG A 373 12.32 -18.10 -21.16
CA ARG A 373 11.40 -17.45 -22.13
C ARG A 373 11.03 -15.99 -21.82
N ASN A 374 11.98 -15.14 -21.44
CA ASN A 374 11.70 -13.70 -21.27
C ASN A 374 12.03 -12.94 -22.57
N ASP A 375 11.09 -12.12 -23.05
CA ASP A 375 11.27 -11.23 -24.20
C ASP A 375 11.92 -9.92 -23.74
N GLN A 376 13.01 -9.53 -24.39
CA GLN A 376 13.86 -8.41 -24.02
C GLN A 376 14.14 -7.53 -25.23
N VAL A 377 13.58 -6.31 -25.26
CA VAL A 377 13.64 -5.42 -26.44
C VAL A 377 14.15 -4.03 -26.05
N HIS A 378 15.09 -3.48 -26.82
CA HIS A 378 15.65 -2.12 -26.67
C HIS A 378 16.45 -1.84 -25.38
N LEU A 379 17.02 -2.88 -24.76
CA LEU A 379 17.86 -2.78 -23.55
C LEU A 379 19.35 -2.69 -23.90
N ILE A 380 20.17 -2.07 -23.03
CA ILE A 380 21.63 -1.96 -23.25
C ILE A 380 22.31 -3.34 -23.19
N SER A 381 21.91 -4.17 -22.22
CA SER A 381 22.34 -5.56 -22.11
C SER A 381 21.17 -6.45 -21.68
N PRO A 382 21.07 -7.69 -22.18
CA PRO A 382 20.01 -8.60 -21.76
C PRO A 382 20.25 -9.24 -20.38
N LEU A 383 21.50 -9.29 -19.89
CA LEU A 383 21.84 -9.98 -18.63
C LEU A 383 23.11 -9.41 -17.98
N THR A 384 23.15 -9.36 -16.64
CA THR A 384 24.39 -9.26 -15.85
C THR A 384 24.49 -10.43 -14.84
N GLU A 385 25.72 -10.96 -14.70
CA GLU A 385 26.14 -12.28 -14.19
C GLU A 385 25.35 -12.93 -13.05
N GLY A 386 25.19 -14.27 -13.12
CA GLY A 386 24.78 -15.14 -12.00
C GLY A 386 23.59 -16.08 -12.28
N GLY A 387 22.85 -15.86 -13.36
CA GLY A 387 21.75 -16.73 -13.78
C GLY A 387 22.15 -17.71 -14.89
N LYS A 388 21.63 -18.95 -14.83
CA LYS A 388 21.63 -19.84 -16.01
C LYS A 388 20.48 -19.41 -16.92
N GLN A 389 20.78 -19.03 -18.15
CA GLN A 389 19.79 -18.84 -19.20
C GLN A 389 19.45 -20.24 -19.76
N GLN A 390 18.17 -20.62 -19.77
CA GLN A 390 17.69 -21.84 -20.40
C GLN A 390 16.89 -21.53 -21.66
#